data_AF-G5NK42-F1
#
_entry.id   AF-G5NK42-F1
#
_cell.length_a   1.000
_cell.length_b   1.000
_cell.length_c   1.000
_cell.angle_alpha   90.00
_cell.angle_beta   90.00
_cell.angle_gamma   90.00
#
_symmetry.space_group_name_H-M   'P 1'
#
loop_
_entity.id
_entity.type
_entity.pdbx_description
1 polymer ?
#
loop_
_entity_poly.entity_id
_entity_poly.type
_entity_poly.pdbx_seq_one_letter_code
_entity_poly.pdbx_strand_id
1 'polypeptide(L)'
;MIEVLPTGRKIWRFRYRFDNKSQQITLGEYPAFSLAEARLWREKCRSLVAHGINPAQKKQEEKLKQKDPTARQTLALHLLIICMVRKSDL
;
A
#
# COMPACT_ATOMS: atom_id res chain seq x y z
N MET A 1 6.13 -17.01 -0.84
CA MET A 1 7.00 -17.84 0.01
C MET A 1 7.43 -17.03 1.22
N ILE A 2 7.83 -17.68 2.31
CA ILE A 2 8.56 -17.00 3.39
C ILE A 2 10.06 -17.00 3.04
N GLU A 3 10.75 -15.92 3.33
CA GLU A 3 12.19 -15.74 3.13
C GLU A 3 12.79 -15.26 4.45
N VAL A 4 13.93 -15.85 4.84
CA VAL A 4 14.67 -15.45 6.05
C VAL A 4 15.85 -14.61 5.59
N LEU A 5 15.89 -13.36 6.04
CA LEU A 5 17.00 -12.44 5.76
C LEU A 5 18.22 -12.80 6.62
N PRO A 6 19.45 -12.39 6.25
CA PRO A 6 20.65 -12.61 7.06
C PRO A 6 20.54 -12.07 8.49
N THR A 7 19.69 -11.07 8.69
CA THR A 7 19.38 -10.48 10.00
C THR A 7 18.47 -11.35 10.88
N GLY A 8 18.01 -12.51 10.38
CA GLY A 8 17.04 -13.38 11.05
C GLY A 8 15.57 -12.96 10.86
N ARG A 9 15.33 -11.76 10.30
CA ARG A 9 13.97 -11.28 9.98
C ARG A 9 13.33 -12.13 8.91
N LYS A 10 12.03 -12.40 9.05
CA LYS A 10 11.26 -13.21 8.11
C LYS A 10 10.31 -12.33 7.31
N ILE A 11 10.29 -12.50 6.00
CA ILE A 11 9.43 -11.73 5.10
C ILE A 11 8.63 -12.63 4.18
N TRP A 12 7.46 -12.17 3.78
CA TRP A 12 6.66 -12.76 2.74
C TRP A 12 7.09 -12.20 1.39
N ARG A 13 7.66 -13.07 0.55
CA ARG A 13 8.13 -12.74 -0.80
C ARG A 13 7.21 -13.33 -1.86
N PHE A 14 6.91 -12.55 -2.89
CA PHE A 14 6.30 -13.03 -4.12
C PHE A 14 7.23 -12.75 -5.30
N ARG A 15 7.60 -13.82 -6.04
CA ARG A 15 8.41 -13.77 -7.25
C ARG A 15 7.47 -13.99 -8.45
N TYR A 16 7.63 -13.20 -9.49
CA TYR A 16 6.79 -13.23 -10.69
C TYR A 16 7.60 -12.85 -11.92
N ARG A 17 7.04 -13.10 -13.12
CA ARG A 17 7.58 -12.57 -14.37
C ARG A 17 6.63 -11.49 -14.87
N PHE A 18 7.19 -10.40 -15.36
CA PHE A 18 6.47 -9.31 -15.99
C PHE A 18 7.35 -8.73 -17.09
N ASP A 19 6.81 -8.54 -18.29
CA ASP A 19 7.56 -8.02 -19.44
C ASP A 19 8.86 -8.81 -19.71
N ASN A 20 8.74 -10.15 -19.73
CA ASN A 20 9.83 -11.12 -19.86
C ASN A 20 11.00 -10.98 -18.83
N LYS A 21 10.81 -10.21 -17.76
CA LYS A 21 11.80 -10.00 -16.69
C LYS A 21 11.33 -10.69 -15.42
N SER A 22 12.27 -11.37 -14.75
CA SER A 22 12.05 -11.88 -13.40
C SER A 22 12.03 -10.73 -12.41
N GLN A 23 10.96 -10.60 -11.64
CA GLN A 23 10.78 -9.56 -10.63
C GLN A 23 10.31 -10.17 -9.30
N GLN A 24 10.39 -9.36 -8.25
CA GLN A 24 9.98 -9.76 -6.91
C GLN A 24 9.45 -8.59 -6.10
N ILE A 25 8.51 -8.88 -5.21
CA ILE A 25 7.90 -7.90 -4.30
C ILE A 25 7.81 -8.47 -2.88
N THR A 26 8.13 -7.63 -1.89
CA THR A 26 7.86 -7.94 -0.48
C THR A 26 6.39 -7.66 -0.21
N LEU A 27 5.66 -8.67 0.24
CA LEU A 27 4.26 -8.56 0.62
C LEU A 27 4.15 -7.97 2.04
N GLY A 28 4.90 -8.52 3.00
CA GLY A 28 4.94 -8.05 4.39
C GLY A 28 5.98 -8.80 5.21
N GLU A 29 6.05 -8.52 6.51
CA GLU A 29 6.95 -9.18 7.45
C GLU A 29 6.21 -10.17 8.35
N TYR A 30 6.87 -11.26 8.72
CA TYR A 30 6.37 -12.20 9.71
C TYR A 30 6.95 -11.83 11.09
N PRO A 31 6.17 -11.91 12.18
CA PRO A 31 4.79 -12.41 12.28
C PRO A 31 3.71 -11.35 12.11
N ALA A 32 4.08 -10.09 11.79
CA ALA A 32 3.12 -8.98 11.66
C ALA A 32 1.98 -9.27 10.66
N PHE A 33 2.25 -10.04 9.61
CA PHE A 33 1.24 -10.59 8.71
C PHE A 33 1.22 -12.11 8.77
N SER A 34 0.03 -12.67 8.89
CA SER A 34 -0.23 -14.09 8.86
C SER A 34 0.02 -14.70 7.47
N LEU A 35 0.16 -16.02 7.43
CA LEU A 35 0.26 -16.75 6.16
C LEU A 35 -1.00 -16.58 5.29
N ALA A 36 -2.18 -16.50 5.91
CA ALA A 36 -3.44 -16.32 5.20
C ALA A 36 -3.49 -14.96 4.50
N GLU A 37 -3.15 -13.88 5.20
CA GLU A 37 -3.05 -12.53 4.61
C GLU A 37 -2.00 -12.48 3.49
N ALA A 38 -0.84 -13.08 3.71
CA ALA A 38 0.21 -13.16 2.69
C ALA A 38 -0.25 -13.92 1.43
N ARG A 39 -1.12 -14.93 1.56
CA ARG A 39 -1.72 -15.66 0.43
C ARG A 39 -2.74 -14.80 -0.31
N LEU A 40 -3.60 -14.09 0.41
CA LEU A 40 -4.57 -13.15 -0.19
C LEU A 40 -3.85 -12.06 -1.00
N TRP A 41 -2.79 -11.49 -0.45
CA TRP A 41 -2.01 -10.47 -1.16
C TRP A 41 -1.28 -11.02 -2.37
N ARG A 42 -0.74 -12.24 -2.27
CA ARG A 42 -0.16 -12.93 -3.43
C ARG A 42 -1.18 -13.04 -4.56
N GLU A 43 -2.41 -13.43 -4.24
CA GLU A 43 -3.46 -13.60 -5.24
C GLU A 43 -3.83 -12.27 -5.92
N LYS A 44 -3.93 -11.19 -5.13
CA LYS A 44 -4.10 -9.83 -5.68
C LYS A 44 -2.97 -9.45 -6.63
N CYS A 45 -1.71 -9.67 -6.25
CA CYS A 45 -0.56 -9.40 -7.12
C CYS A 45 -0.56 -10.28 -8.38
N ARG A 46 -0.95 -11.56 -8.27
CA ARG A 46 -1.07 -12.48 -9.40
C ARG A 46 -2.11 -11.99 -10.39
N SER A 47 -3.27 -11.54 -9.89
CA SER A 47 -4.31 -10.93 -10.73
C SER A 47 -3.80 -9.68 -11.45
N LEU A 48 -3.07 -8.79 -10.76
CA LEU A 48 -2.49 -7.60 -11.40
C LEU A 48 -1.57 -7.97 -12.57
N VAL A 49 -0.67 -8.94 -12.37
CA VAL A 49 0.23 -9.42 -13.42
C VAL A 49 -0.55 -9.98 -14.62
N ALA A 50 -1.62 -10.74 -14.36
CA ALA A 50 -2.49 -11.28 -15.41
C ALA A 50 -3.20 -10.18 -16.23
N HIS A 51 -3.45 -9.01 -15.63
CA HIS A 51 -4.03 -7.84 -16.31
C HIS A 51 -2.97 -6.90 -16.90
N GLY A 52 -1.70 -7.32 -16.98
CA GLY A 52 -0.63 -6.48 -17.54
C GLY A 52 -0.22 -5.32 -16.64
N ILE A 53 -0.53 -5.35 -15.35
CA ILE A 53 -0.15 -4.32 -14.37
C ILE A 53 1.01 -4.84 -13.51
N ASN A 54 2.10 -4.08 -13.43
CA ASN A 54 3.21 -4.44 -12.54
C ASN A 54 2.85 -4.17 -11.06
N PRO A 55 2.82 -5.20 -10.19
CA PRO A 55 2.49 -5.03 -8.77
C PRO A 55 3.44 -4.08 -8.03
N ALA A 56 4.71 -4.02 -8.40
CA ALA A 56 5.69 -3.15 -7.75
C ALA A 56 5.40 -1.66 -8.04
N GLN A 57 5.03 -1.34 -9.28
CA GLN A 57 4.63 0.03 -9.67
C GLN A 57 3.35 0.42 -8.95
N LYS A 58 2.34 -0.46 -8.92
CA LYS A 58 1.09 -0.22 -8.21
C LYS A 58 1.31 0.07 -6.72
N LYS A 59 2.16 -0.72 -6.05
CA LYS A 59 2.53 -0.51 -4.64
C LYS A 59 3.25 0.83 -4.43
N GLN A 60 4.08 1.25 -5.37
CA GLN A 60 4.76 2.55 -5.29
C GLN A 60 3.77 3.71 -5.47
N GLU A 61 2.86 3.62 -6.44
CA GLU A 61 1.79 4.60 -6.64
C GLU A 61 0.92 4.77 -5.40
N GLU A 62 0.52 3.66 -4.77
CA GLU A 62 -0.27 3.69 -3.54
C GLU A 62 0.48 4.37 -2.39
N LYS A 63 1.79 4.12 -2.26
CA LYS A 63 2.64 4.81 -1.28
C LYS A 63 2.75 6.31 -1.55
N LEU A 64 2.78 6.73 -2.81
CA LEU A 64 2.83 8.15 -3.18
C LEU A 64 1.49 8.83 -2.87
N LYS A 65 0.37 8.22 -3.23
CA LYS A 65 -0.98 8.71 -2.90
C LYS A 65 -1.21 8.87 -1.40
N GLN A 66 -0.66 7.97 -0.59
CA GLN A 66 -0.74 8.08 0.88
C GLN A 66 0.14 9.20 1.45
N LYS A 67 1.15 9.66 0.71
CA LYS A 67 2.05 10.73 1.11
C LYS A 67 1.61 12.12 0.67
N ASP A 68 0.58 12.23 -0.18
CA ASP A 68 0.04 13.52 -0.61
C ASP A 68 -0.55 14.28 0.61
N PRO A 69 0.08 15.39 1.05
CA PRO A 69 -0.34 16.12 2.25
C PRO A 69 -1.69 16.82 2.08
N THR A 70 -2.16 16.99 0.83
CA THR A 70 -3.42 17.67 0.49
C THR A 70 -4.65 16.93 1.03
N ALA A 71 -4.59 15.60 1.15
CA ALA A 71 -5.68 14.80 1.72
C ALA A 71 -5.76 14.90 3.26
N ARG A 72 -4.69 15.35 3.95
CA ARG A 72 -4.72 15.58 5.40
C ARG A 72 -5.48 16.85 5.79
N GLN A 73 -5.67 17.81 4.86
CA GLN A 73 -6.20 19.14 5.18
C GLN A 73 -7.71 19.30 4.98
N THR A 74 -8.42 18.31 4.44
CA THR A 74 -9.84 18.45 4.10
C THR A 74 -10.76 18.55 5.33
N LEU A 75 -10.31 18.09 6.50
CA LEU A 75 -11.06 18.21 7.77
C LEU A 75 -10.88 19.58 8.46
N ALA A 76 -9.76 20.27 8.24
CA ALA A 76 -9.51 21.57 8.86
C ALA A 76 -10.30 22.71 8.18
N LEU A 77 -10.47 22.64 6.86
CA LEU A 77 -11.20 23.66 6.11
C LEU A 77 -12.70 23.69 6.43
N HIS A 78 -13.30 22.51 6.68
CA HIS A 78 -14.72 22.42 7.01
C HIS A 78 -15.06 23.03 8.38
N LEU A 79 -14.20 22.83 9.39
CA LEU A 79 -14.39 23.39 10.73
C LEU A 79 -14.18 24.92 10.77
N LEU A 80 -13.28 25.44 9.94
CA LEU A 80 -13.02 26.89 9.84
C LEU A 80 -14.22 27.64 9.26
N ILE A 81 -14.89 27.07 8.27
CA ILE A 81 -16.13 27.62 7.69
C ILE A 81 -17.27 27.62 8.71
N ILE A 82 -17.45 26.53 9.48
CA ILE A 82 -18.48 26.43 10.53
C ILE A 82 -18.24 27.45 11.66
N CYS A 83 -16.99 27.69 12.05
CA CYS A 83 -16.64 28.67 13.09
C CYS A 83 -16.78 30.12 12.63
N MET A 84 -16.54 30.42 11.34
CA MET A 84 -16.70 31.78 10.81
C MET A 84 -18.17 32.17 10.64
N VAL A 85 -19.05 31.24 10.24
CA VAL A 85 -20.49 31.51 10.09
C VAL A 85 -21.18 31.79 11.43
N ARG A 86 -20.72 31.20 12.55
CA ARG A 86 -21.32 31.40 13.89
C ARG A 86 -20.99 32.71 14.60
N LYS A 87 -20.01 33.49 14.13
CA LYS A 87 -19.61 34.77 14.75
C LYS A 87 -20.28 35.99 14.11
N SER A 88 -21.12 35.79 13.09
CA SER A 88 -21.76 36.88 12.35
C SER A 88 -23.23 37.11 12.74
N ASP A 89 -23.79 36.30 13.65
CA ASP A 89 -25.20 36.38 14.10
C ASP A 89 -25.35 36.74 15.60
N LEU A 90 -24.39 37.48 16.17
CA LEU A 90 -24.49 38.13 17.49
C LEU A 90 -23.91 39.55 17.45
#